data_AF-A2ZJJ9-F1
#
_entry.id   AF-A2ZJJ9-F1
#
_cell.length_a   1.000
_cell.length_b   1.000
_cell.length_c   1.000
_cell.angle_alpha   90.00
_cell.angle_beta   90.00
_cell.angle_gamma   90.00
#
_symmetry.space_group_name_H-M   'P 1'
#
loop_
_entity.id
_entity.type
_entity.pdbx_description
1 polymer ?
#
loop_
_entity_poly.entity_id
_entity_poly.type
_entity_poly.pdbx_seq_one_letter_code
_entity_poly.pdbx_strand_id
1 'polypeptide(L)'
;MSLRNRELADVPVTRRARILTQKKNLEDLRETFRNGPKYTWTNKQECPAQEVLDRVLMNDSWDIKFPSALLSSLPRVGSDHTPLLVDTDEERERSCSYFKFESAWLAENGFKEMVCHKMLERDSSYILEFWTRKQSEMRTFLTGWGINILNEKRREKKTLQGKLEELDRKALEDDLSPEEWN
;
A
#
# COMPACT_ATOMS: atom_id res chain seq x y z
N MET A 1 -62.33 -36.13 24.71
CA MET A 1 -61.67 -35.37 23.63
C MET A 1 -60.32 -34.88 24.16
N SER A 2 -59.25 -35.19 23.43
CA SER A 2 -57.85 -35.23 23.87
C SER A 2 -57.24 -33.86 24.17
N LEU A 3 -56.55 -33.78 25.32
CA LEU A 3 -55.53 -32.77 25.62
C LEU A 3 -54.39 -32.88 24.59
N ARG A 4 -53.90 -31.75 24.07
CA ARG A 4 -52.63 -31.69 23.32
C ARG A 4 -51.77 -30.58 23.92
N ASN A 5 -50.67 -31.00 24.53
CA ASN A 5 -49.50 -30.17 24.79
C ASN A 5 -48.98 -29.58 23.47
N ARG A 6 -48.67 -28.29 23.46
CA ARG A 6 -47.75 -27.68 22.49
C ARG A 6 -46.73 -26.87 23.28
N GLU A 7 -45.53 -27.42 23.34
CA GLU A 7 -44.32 -26.78 23.84
C GLU A 7 -43.96 -25.58 22.94
N LEU A 8 -43.58 -24.48 23.58
CA LEU A 8 -42.98 -23.31 22.94
C LEU A 8 -41.55 -23.66 22.56
N ALA A 9 -41.29 -23.79 21.26
CA ALA A 9 -39.94 -23.97 20.75
C ALA A 9 -39.19 -22.64 20.77
N ASP A 10 -38.16 -22.57 21.62
CA ASP A 10 -37.10 -21.57 21.59
C ASP A 10 -36.42 -21.57 20.22
N VAL A 11 -36.41 -20.43 19.52
CA VAL A 11 -35.69 -20.26 18.25
C VAL A 11 -34.40 -19.50 18.52
N PRO A 12 -33.22 -20.15 18.43
CA PRO A 12 -31.96 -19.45 18.65
C PRO A 12 -31.66 -18.51 17.48
N VAL A 13 -31.53 -17.23 17.79
CA VAL A 13 -30.93 -16.22 16.92
C VAL A 13 -29.43 -16.51 16.82
N THR A 14 -28.95 -16.96 15.67
CA THR A 14 -27.55 -16.73 15.23
C THR A 14 -27.36 -17.16 13.77
N ARG A 15 -27.62 -16.24 12.83
CA ARG A 15 -26.94 -16.26 11.53
C ARG A 15 -25.72 -15.35 11.62
N ARG A 16 -24.66 -15.83 12.27
CA ARG A 16 -23.31 -15.28 12.10
C ARG A 16 -22.60 -16.05 10.99
N ALA A 17 -21.98 -15.27 10.12
CA ALA A 17 -21.23 -15.61 8.92
C ALA A 17 -20.61 -17.02 8.94
N ARG A 18 -21.11 -17.87 8.06
CA ARG A 18 -20.47 -19.14 7.69
C ARG A 18 -19.46 -18.86 6.58
N ILE A 19 -18.34 -18.22 6.93
CA ILE A 19 -17.13 -18.21 6.10
C ILE A 19 -15.97 -18.51 7.05
N LEU A 20 -15.02 -19.31 6.57
CA LEU A 20 -13.78 -19.80 7.23
C LEU A 20 -13.92 -21.15 7.94
N THR A 21 -13.49 -22.21 7.26
CA THR A 21 -12.27 -22.95 7.64
C THR A 21 -12.03 -24.13 6.70
N GLN A 22 -11.12 -23.96 5.74
CA GLN A 22 -10.27 -25.09 5.36
C GLN A 22 -9.32 -25.29 6.56
N LYS A 23 -9.70 -26.19 7.46
CA LYS A 23 -9.01 -26.52 8.70
C LYS A 23 -7.74 -27.33 8.39
N LYS A 24 -6.72 -26.68 7.83
CA LYS A 24 -5.35 -27.22 7.83
C LYS A 24 -4.56 -26.45 8.90
N ASN A 25 -4.27 -27.14 9.99
CA ASN A 25 -3.27 -26.83 11.02
C ASN A 25 -3.22 -25.35 11.48
N LEU A 26 -4.27 -24.90 12.16
CA LEU A 26 -4.21 -23.67 12.96
C LEU A 26 -3.41 -23.84 14.27
N GLU A 27 -3.05 -25.08 14.62
CA GLU A 27 -2.44 -25.43 15.92
C GLU A 27 -0.98 -24.97 16.06
N ASP A 28 -0.29 -24.73 14.93
CA ASP A 28 1.13 -24.31 14.90
C ASP A 28 1.30 -22.86 14.41
N LEU A 29 0.27 -22.01 14.53
CA LEU A 29 0.35 -20.60 14.14
C LEU A 29 0.67 -19.72 15.35
N ARG A 30 1.71 -18.89 15.21
CA ARG A 30 2.11 -17.89 16.19
C ARG A 30 1.96 -16.48 15.63
N GLU A 31 1.56 -15.55 16.48
CA GLU A 31 1.43 -14.15 16.09
C GLU A 31 2.81 -13.49 15.99
N THR A 32 3.04 -12.80 14.88
CA THR A 32 4.31 -12.10 14.61
C THR A 32 4.39 -10.80 15.41
N PHE A 33 5.55 -10.50 15.98
CA PHE A 33 5.79 -9.20 16.61
C PHE A 33 5.68 -8.07 15.59
N ARG A 34 4.86 -7.06 15.89
CA ARG A 34 4.62 -5.90 15.03
C ARG A 34 5.39 -4.69 15.54
N ASN A 35 6.13 -4.04 14.63
CA ASN A 35 6.74 -2.74 14.87
C ASN A 35 5.77 -1.60 14.49
N GLY A 36 5.71 -0.53 15.30
CA GLY A 36 4.84 0.62 15.09
C GLY A 36 3.62 0.69 16.02
N PRO A 37 2.53 1.40 15.64
CA PRO A 37 1.38 1.64 16.50
C PRO A 37 0.76 0.41 17.15
N LYS A 38 0.28 0.60 18.39
CA LYS A 38 -0.30 -0.46 19.23
C LYS A 38 -1.64 -0.99 18.71
N TYR A 39 -2.40 -0.18 17.98
CA TYR A 39 -3.73 -0.53 17.49
C TYR A 39 -3.77 -0.55 15.96
N THR A 40 -4.56 -1.46 15.40
CA THR A 40 -4.74 -1.56 13.94
C THR A 40 -6.06 -0.99 13.47
N TRP A 41 -6.94 -0.62 14.39
CA TRP A 41 -8.24 -0.06 14.07
C TRP A 41 -8.64 1.05 15.04
N THR A 42 -9.39 2.03 14.56
CA THR A 42 -10.02 3.08 15.36
C THR A 42 -11.38 3.45 14.79
N ASN A 43 -12.35 3.74 15.64
CA ASN A 43 -13.65 4.23 15.21
C ASN A 43 -13.65 5.70 14.73
N LYS A 44 -12.50 6.40 14.82
CA LYS A 44 -12.30 7.81 14.42
C LYS A 44 -13.26 8.81 15.10
N GLN A 45 -13.64 8.55 16.35
CA GLN A 45 -14.43 9.48 17.15
C GLN A 45 -13.53 10.34 18.07
N GLU A 46 -14.09 11.41 18.64
CA GLU A 46 -13.38 12.36 19.53
C GLU A 46 -12.75 11.66 20.74
N CYS A 47 -13.46 10.69 21.33
CA CYS A 47 -12.92 9.71 22.27
C CYS A 47 -12.77 8.37 21.53
N PRO A 48 -11.66 8.14 20.81
CA PRO A 48 -11.58 7.02 19.89
C PRO A 48 -11.52 5.68 20.64
N ALA A 49 -12.39 4.76 20.25
CA ALA A 49 -12.20 3.35 20.58
C ALA A 49 -11.13 2.78 19.64
N GLN A 50 -10.12 2.12 20.18
CA GLN A 50 -8.99 1.58 19.43
C GLN A 50 -8.81 0.10 19.74
N GLU A 51 -8.62 -0.71 18.70
CA GLU A 51 -8.55 -2.18 18.82
C GLU A 51 -7.48 -2.78 17.88
N VAL A 52 -7.06 -4.01 18.17
CA VAL A 52 -6.18 -4.81 17.29
C VAL A 52 -7.03 -5.83 16.55
N LEU A 53 -7.47 -5.47 15.34
CA LEU A 53 -8.31 -6.32 14.47
C LEU A 53 -7.52 -7.04 13.39
N ASP A 54 -6.37 -6.48 12.99
CA ASP A 54 -5.51 -7.00 11.92
C ASP A 54 -4.29 -7.65 12.56
N ARG A 55 -4.08 -8.93 12.27
CA ARG A 55 -3.00 -9.74 12.84
C ARG A 55 -2.33 -10.55 11.74
N VAL A 56 -1.03 -10.73 11.86
CA VAL A 56 -0.26 -11.62 11.00
C VAL A 56 0.18 -12.82 11.83
N LEU A 57 -0.17 -13.99 11.34
CA LEU A 57 0.19 -15.27 11.95
C LEU A 57 1.12 -16.01 11.00
N MET A 58 2.17 -16.61 11.55
CA MET A 58 3.13 -17.43 10.81
C MET A 58 3.22 -18.83 11.44
N ASN A 59 3.58 -19.83 10.64
CA ASN A 59 3.98 -21.14 11.16
C ASN A 59 5.51 -21.29 11.10
N ASP A 60 6.02 -22.35 11.73
CA ASP A 60 7.46 -22.61 11.78
C ASP A 60 8.09 -22.77 10.38
N SER A 61 7.37 -23.37 9.43
CA SER A 61 7.86 -23.51 8.06
C SER A 61 8.07 -22.16 7.36
N TRP A 62 7.21 -21.18 7.64
CA TRP A 62 7.34 -19.83 7.09
C TRP A 62 8.49 -19.08 7.75
N ASP A 63 8.63 -19.18 9.06
CA ASP A 63 9.72 -18.55 9.82
C ASP A 63 11.10 -19.05 9.39
N ILE A 64 11.24 -20.36 9.17
CA ILE A 64 12.47 -20.96 8.63
C ILE A 64 12.78 -20.41 7.23
N LYS A 65 11.74 -20.17 6.42
CA LYS A 65 11.92 -19.67 5.05
C LYS A 65 12.28 -18.17 5.02
N PHE A 66 11.74 -17.38 5.95
CA PHE A 66 11.92 -15.93 6.00
C PHE A 66 12.39 -15.48 7.38
N PRO A 67 13.59 -15.88 7.81
CA PRO A 67 14.07 -15.64 9.18
C PRO A 67 14.29 -14.15 9.49
N SER A 68 14.49 -13.33 8.44
CA SER A 68 14.67 -11.87 8.54
C SER A 68 13.37 -11.09 8.38
N ALA A 69 12.21 -11.77 8.30
CA ALA A 69 10.99 -11.08 7.98
C ALA A 69 10.57 -10.09 9.09
N LEU A 70 10.19 -8.88 8.68
CA LEU A 70 9.76 -7.82 9.58
C LEU A 70 8.29 -7.49 9.32
N LEU A 71 7.51 -7.45 10.40
CA LEU A 71 6.16 -6.91 10.38
C LEU A 71 6.18 -5.46 10.88
N SER A 72 5.71 -4.54 10.05
CA SER A 72 5.60 -3.12 10.38
C SER A 72 4.20 -2.59 10.10
N SER A 73 3.76 -1.64 10.93
CA SER A 73 2.58 -0.82 10.66
C SER A 73 2.96 0.35 9.75
N LEU A 74 2.20 0.57 8.69
CA LEU A 74 2.34 1.75 7.84
C LEU A 74 1.46 2.91 8.35
N PRO A 75 1.81 4.17 8.05
CA PRO A 75 1.02 5.33 8.46
C PRO A 75 -0.41 5.26 7.93
N ARG A 76 -1.36 5.66 8.77
CA ARG A 76 -2.79 5.58 8.50
C ARG A 76 -3.23 6.75 7.61
N VAL A 77 -3.32 6.53 6.31
CA VAL A 77 -3.80 7.57 5.36
C VAL A 77 -5.28 7.36 5.06
N GLY A 78 -6.16 8.08 5.77
CA GLY A 78 -7.60 8.16 5.46
C GLY A 78 -8.42 6.92 5.82
N SER A 79 -7.82 5.79 6.25
CA SER A 79 -8.54 4.57 6.66
C SER A 79 -8.76 4.49 8.18
N ASP A 80 -9.82 3.83 8.60
CA ASP A 80 -10.07 3.38 9.97
C ASP A 80 -9.27 2.12 10.34
N HIS A 81 -8.54 1.53 9.38
CA HIS A 81 -7.50 0.53 9.59
C HIS A 81 -6.06 1.09 9.45
N THR A 82 -5.12 0.52 10.19
CA THR A 82 -3.67 0.70 10.05
C THR A 82 -3.15 -0.42 9.13
N PRO A 83 -2.64 -0.11 7.93
CA PRO A 83 -2.10 -1.14 7.04
C PRO A 83 -0.88 -1.82 7.66
N LEU A 84 -0.81 -3.15 7.51
CA LEU A 84 0.33 -3.96 7.96
C LEU A 84 1.17 -4.39 6.75
N LEU A 85 2.49 -4.23 6.87
CA LEU A 85 3.48 -4.65 5.87
C LEU A 85 4.36 -5.74 6.45
N VAL A 86 4.34 -6.91 5.81
CA VAL A 86 5.33 -7.97 6.01
C VAL A 86 6.40 -7.82 4.95
N ASP A 87 7.60 -7.47 5.37
CA ASP A 87 8.79 -7.46 4.53
C ASP A 87 9.54 -8.77 4.75
N THR A 88 9.75 -9.57 3.71
CA THR A 88 10.46 -10.85 3.80
C THR A 88 11.97 -10.72 3.57
N ASP A 89 12.47 -9.49 3.33
CA ASP A 89 13.86 -9.21 2.98
C ASP A 89 14.36 -10.00 1.76
N GLU A 90 13.44 -10.47 0.91
CA GLU A 90 13.80 -11.14 -0.34
C GLU A 90 14.24 -10.09 -1.36
N GLU A 91 15.46 -10.23 -1.86
CA GLU A 91 15.89 -9.47 -3.02
C GLU A 91 14.98 -9.78 -4.21
N ARG A 92 14.12 -8.83 -4.55
CA ARG A 92 13.38 -8.90 -5.82
C ARG A 92 14.39 -8.79 -6.95
N GLU A 93 14.44 -9.81 -7.79
CA GLU A 93 15.14 -9.74 -9.07
C GLU A 93 14.66 -8.48 -9.81
N ARG A 94 15.59 -7.55 -10.05
CA ARG A 94 15.30 -6.36 -10.85
C ARG A 94 15.05 -6.83 -12.28
N SER A 95 13.78 -6.98 -12.65
CA SER A 95 13.41 -7.26 -14.04
C SER A 95 14.03 -6.23 -14.96
N CYS A 96 14.61 -6.66 -16.08
CA CYS A 96 15.07 -5.76 -17.12
C CYS A 96 13.91 -4.80 -17.49
N SER A 97 14.12 -3.50 -17.26
CA SER A 97 13.08 -2.50 -17.49
C SER A 97 13.09 -2.07 -18.94
N TYR A 98 12.06 -2.45 -19.69
CA TYR A 98 11.80 -1.90 -21.02
C TYR A 98 11.21 -0.49 -20.89
N PHE A 99 11.47 0.36 -21.89
CA PHE A 99 10.80 1.66 -21.98
C PHE A 99 9.28 1.47 -22.01
N LYS A 100 8.59 2.15 -21.09
CA LYS A 100 7.13 2.24 -21.06
C LYS A 100 6.77 3.72 -21.01
N PHE A 101 5.86 4.11 -21.91
CA PHE A 101 5.23 5.41 -21.85
C PHE A 101 4.11 5.37 -20.82
N GLU A 102 4.09 6.31 -19.89
CA GLU A 102 2.99 6.44 -18.93
C GLU A 102 2.02 7.54 -19.38
N SER A 103 0.72 7.24 -19.43
CA SER A 103 -0.30 8.22 -19.82
C SER A 103 -0.33 9.44 -18.89
N ALA A 104 0.04 9.27 -17.62
CA ALA A 104 0.14 10.33 -16.64
C ALA A 104 1.09 11.46 -17.07
N TRP A 105 2.11 11.15 -17.88
CA TRP A 105 3.07 12.15 -18.38
C TRP A 105 2.39 13.24 -19.22
N LEU A 106 1.29 12.91 -19.90
CA LEU A 106 0.52 13.88 -20.68
C LEU A 106 -0.14 14.97 -19.82
N ALA A 107 -0.31 14.71 -18.52
CA ALA A 107 -0.87 15.65 -17.56
C ALA A 107 0.21 16.50 -16.86
N GLU A 108 1.49 16.17 -17.03
CA GLU A 108 2.59 16.96 -16.45
C GLU A 108 2.75 18.28 -17.22
N ASN A 109 2.86 19.38 -16.48
CA ASN A 109 2.98 20.71 -17.05
C ASN A 109 4.24 20.83 -17.92
N GLY A 110 4.10 21.34 -19.13
CA GLY A 110 5.22 21.52 -20.07
C GLY A 110 5.66 20.24 -20.79
N PHE A 111 5.00 19.10 -20.56
CA PHE A 111 5.41 17.83 -21.17
C PHE A 111 5.40 17.87 -22.70
N LYS A 112 4.32 18.40 -23.29
CA LYS A 112 4.16 18.44 -24.75
C LYS A 112 5.22 19.32 -25.39
N GLU A 113 5.46 20.50 -24.80
CA GLU A 113 6.45 21.48 -25.25
C GLU A 113 7.86 20.90 -25.18
N MET A 114 8.20 20.24 -24.06
CA MET A 114 9.47 19.55 -23.87
C MET A 114 9.68 18.45 -24.91
N VAL A 115 8.67 17.62 -25.17
CA VAL A 115 8.74 16.56 -26.18
C VAL A 115 8.94 17.15 -27.57
N CYS A 116 8.16 18.16 -27.95
CA CYS A 116 8.30 18.84 -29.25
C CYS A 116 9.70 19.42 -29.42
N HIS A 117 10.25 20.07 -28.39
CA HIS A 117 11.60 20.64 -28.43
C HIS A 117 12.69 19.57 -28.52
N LYS A 118 12.49 18.40 -27.89
CA LYS A 118 13.47 17.31 -27.91
C LYS A 118 13.42 16.48 -29.20
N MET A 119 12.30 16.47 -29.91
CA MET A 119 12.15 15.70 -31.13
C MET A 119 13.09 16.21 -32.23
N LEU A 120 13.93 15.32 -32.74
CA LEU A 120 14.81 15.61 -33.87
C LEU A 120 14.01 16.03 -35.12
N GLU A 121 14.48 17.09 -35.76
CA GLU A 121 14.07 17.48 -37.11
C GLU A 121 14.61 16.50 -38.16
N ARG A 122 13.93 16.43 -39.30
CA ARG A 122 14.29 15.50 -40.38
C ARG A 122 15.60 15.94 -41.03
N ASP A 123 16.57 15.03 -41.04
CA ASP A 123 17.84 15.17 -41.76
C ASP A 123 17.81 14.45 -43.13
N SER A 124 18.95 14.45 -43.81
CA SER A 124 19.14 13.77 -45.10
C SER A 124 19.50 12.28 -44.99
N SER A 125 19.51 11.68 -43.79
CA SER A 125 19.88 10.27 -43.59
C SER A 125 18.82 9.32 -44.19
N TYR A 126 19.14 8.03 -44.32
CA TYR A 126 18.17 7.03 -44.77
C TYR A 126 16.96 6.98 -43.81
N ILE A 127 15.75 6.81 -44.36
CA ILE A 127 14.51 6.97 -43.60
C ILE A 127 14.42 6.04 -42.38
N LEU A 128 14.86 4.78 -42.50
CA LEU A 128 14.83 3.85 -41.37
C LEU A 128 15.88 4.22 -40.31
N GLU A 129 17.06 4.64 -40.73
CA GLU A 129 18.13 5.08 -39.82
C GLU A 129 17.69 6.29 -39.00
N PHE A 130 17.08 7.28 -39.66
CA PHE A 130 16.49 8.44 -39.01
C PHE A 130 15.46 8.06 -37.94
N TRP A 131 14.50 7.20 -38.30
CA TRP A 131 13.45 6.78 -37.37
C TRP A 131 13.99 5.95 -36.21
N THR A 132 14.93 5.03 -36.46
CA THR A 132 15.57 4.26 -35.39
C THR A 132 16.33 5.16 -34.43
N ARG A 133 17.09 6.14 -34.93
CA ARG A 133 17.80 7.12 -34.11
C ARG A 133 16.83 7.98 -33.30
N LYS A 134 15.80 8.54 -33.95
CA LYS A 134 14.76 9.34 -33.29
C LYS A 134 14.04 8.57 -32.19
N GLN A 135 13.66 7.32 -32.43
CA GLN A 135 13.04 6.47 -31.41
C GLN A 135 13.99 6.17 -30.26
N SER A 136 15.25 5.84 -30.54
CA SER A 136 16.25 5.54 -29.51
C SER A 136 16.51 6.74 -28.59
N GLU A 137 16.71 7.93 -29.17
CA GLU A 137 16.95 9.15 -28.42
C GLU A 137 15.73 9.54 -27.58
N MET A 138 14.52 9.46 -28.15
CA MET A 138 13.29 9.77 -27.43
C MET A 138 13.03 8.79 -26.28
N ARG A 139 13.24 7.47 -26.49
CA ARG A 139 13.07 6.47 -25.43
C ARG A 139 14.05 6.71 -24.29
N THR A 140 15.33 6.95 -24.60
CA THR A 140 16.37 7.23 -23.59
C THR A 140 16.02 8.48 -22.80
N PHE A 141 15.66 9.56 -23.50
CA PHE A 141 15.27 10.82 -22.87
C PHE A 141 14.04 10.67 -21.95
N LEU A 142 12.96 10.10 -22.48
CA LEU A 142 11.71 9.93 -21.73
C LEU A 142 11.86 8.96 -20.56
N THR A 143 12.72 7.93 -20.67
CA THR A 143 13.04 7.05 -19.54
C THR A 143 13.67 7.84 -18.40
N GLY A 144 14.71 8.63 -18.70
CA GLY A 144 15.39 9.45 -17.69
C GLY A 144 14.46 10.50 -17.08
N TRP A 145 13.69 11.18 -17.93
CA TRP A 145 12.70 12.16 -17.48
C TRP A 145 11.62 11.54 -16.58
N GLY A 146 11.05 10.40 -16.97
CA GLY A 146 10.03 9.69 -16.19
C GLY A 146 10.55 9.21 -14.83
N ILE A 147 11.79 8.72 -14.78
CA ILE A 147 12.46 8.37 -13.51
C ILE A 147 12.61 9.60 -12.62
N ASN A 148 12.97 10.76 -13.18
CA ASN A 148 13.13 11.98 -12.41
C ASN A 148 11.80 12.45 -11.80
N ILE A 149 10.73 12.50 -12.59
CA ILE A 149 9.38 12.83 -12.11
C ILE A 149 8.96 11.85 -11.01
N LEU A 150 9.11 10.54 -11.24
CA LEU A 150 8.75 9.53 -10.25
C LEU A 150 9.54 9.71 -8.93
N ASN A 151 10.83 10.02 -9.02
CA ASN A 151 11.66 10.26 -7.85
C ASN A 151 11.27 11.55 -7.12
N GLU A 152 10.89 12.60 -7.83
CA GLU A 152 10.37 13.83 -7.24
C GLU A 152 9.05 13.56 -6.48
N LYS A 153 8.08 12.90 -7.12
CA LYS A 153 6.82 12.51 -6.47
C LYS A 153 7.06 11.59 -5.26
N ARG A 154 8.04 10.68 -5.33
CA ARG A 154 8.44 9.83 -4.20
C ARG A 154 9.03 10.63 -3.04
N ARG A 155 9.85 11.65 -3.32
CA ARG A 155 10.40 12.54 -2.27
C ARG A 155 9.29 13.33 -1.61
N GLU A 156 8.39 13.92 -2.40
CA GLU A 156 7.23 14.65 -1.89
C GLU A 156 6.36 13.76 -1.02
N LYS A 157 6.01 12.56 -1.51
CA LYS A 157 5.30 11.54 -0.74
C LYS A 157 6.00 11.23 0.59
N LYS A 158 7.32 11.01 0.56
CA LYS A 158 8.10 10.70 1.78
C LYS A 158 8.06 11.86 2.79
N THR A 159 8.17 13.10 2.31
CA THR A 159 8.05 14.30 3.15
C THR A 159 6.68 14.39 3.81
N LEU A 160 5.60 14.17 3.04
CA LEU A 160 4.23 14.19 3.57
C LEU A 160 3.99 13.05 4.56
N GLN A 161 4.51 11.85 4.28
CA GLN A 161 4.42 10.71 5.20
C GLN A 161 5.14 10.99 6.52
N GLY A 162 6.35 11.56 6.49
CA GLY A 162 7.06 11.92 7.73
C GLY A 162 6.33 12.98 8.56
N LYS A 163 5.65 13.95 7.91
CA LYS A 163 4.77 14.90 8.62
C LYS A 163 3.59 14.20 9.29
N LEU A 164 2.97 13.24 8.60
CA LEU A 164 1.87 12.45 9.15
C LEU A 164 2.31 11.63 10.36
N GLU A 165 3.46 10.96 10.26
CA GLU A 165 4.03 10.17 11.36
C GLU A 165 4.34 11.02 12.60
N GLU A 166 4.83 12.24 12.41
CA GLU A 166 5.08 13.18 13.53
C GLU A 166 3.78 13.65 14.19
N LEU A 167 2.73 13.93 13.40
CA LEU A 167 1.41 14.28 13.94
C LEU A 167 0.79 13.09 14.70
N ASP A 168 0.88 11.89 14.15
CA ASP A 168 0.42 10.66 14.81
C ASP A 168 1.18 10.43 16.13
N ARG A 169 2.50 10.68 16.16
CA ARG A 169 3.31 10.57 17.39
C ARG A 169 2.84 11.56 18.47
N LYS A 170 2.64 12.83 18.09
CA LYS A 170 2.16 13.85 19.03
C LYS A 170 0.78 13.49 19.60
N ALA A 171 -0.14 13.05 18.75
CA ALA A 171 -1.48 12.63 19.15
C ALA A 171 -1.51 11.41 20.09
N LEU A 172 -0.43 10.63 20.14
CA LEU A 172 -0.29 9.50 21.08
C LEU A 172 0.31 9.91 22.43
N GLU A 173 1.03 11.04 22.48
CA GLU A 173 1.69 11.56 23.69
C GLU A 173 0.77 12.53 24.45
N ASP A 174 0.08 13.43 23.75
CA ASP A 174 -0.84 14.44 24.30
C ASP A 174 -2.06 14.62 23.37
N ASP A 175 -3.20 15.06 23.93
CA ASP A 175 -4.35 15.47 23.12
C ASP A 175 -3.97 16.71 22.27
N LEU A 176 -4.06 16.59 20.94
CA LEU A 176 -3.81 17.72 20.03
C LEU A 176 -4.83 18.83 20.29
N SER A 177 -4.34 20.06 20.44
CA SER A 177 -5.19 21.24 20.63
C SER A 177 -6.03 21.53 19.38
N PRO A 178 -7.22 22.17 19.50
CA PRO A 178 -8.09 22.48 18.34
C PRO A 178 -7.43 23.30 17.22
N GLU A 179 -6.34 24.00 17.52
CA GLU A 179 -5.56 24.81 16.57
C GLU A 179 -4.60 23.95 15.73
N GLU A 180 -4.19 22.79 16.23
CA GLU A 180 -3.33 21.82 15.52
C GLU A 180 -4.12 20.88 14.62
N TRP A 181 -5.44 20.85 14.78
CA TRP A 181 -6.37 20.08 13.95
C TRP A 181 -6.74 20.76 12.62
N ASN A 182 -6.51 22.08 12.51
CA ASN A 182 -6.83 22.88 11.31
C ASN A 182 -5.59 23.13 10.44
#